data_AF-A0A2M6W4N2-F1
#
_entry.id   AF-A0A2M6W4N2-F1
#
_cell.length_a   1.000
_cell.length_b   1.000
_cell.length_c   1.000
_cell.angle_alpha   90.00
_cell.angle_beta   90.00
_cell.angle_gamma   90.00
#
_symmetry.space_group_name_H-M   'P 1'
#
loop_
_entity.id
_entity.type
_entity.pdbx_description
1 polymer ?
#
loop_
_entity_poly.entity_id
_entity_poly.type
_entity_poly.pdbx_seq_one_letter_code
_entity_poly.pdbx_strand_id
1 'polypeptide(L)'
;MSYFNKQLRYANTLRSLSQGRVYNKIMINKKGRPRLKRKINFNPKITYFKPQGVPVSILGLIELTAEELEAIRLKNIKKFDQRECAQKMNTSPATFQRILALAHEKIAIALVEGKALKIVNK
;
A
#
# COMPACT_ATOMS: atom_id res chain seq x y z
N MET A 1 -28.79 1.44 -11.77
CA MET A 1 -28.19 0.13 -12.16
C MET A 1 -26.70 0.26 -12.57
N SER A 2 -25.82 0.86 -11.75
CA SER A 2 -24.46 1.24 -12.21
C SER A 2 -23.33 0.89 -11.21
N TYR A 3 -23.57 0.99 -9.90
CA TYR A 3 -22.54 0.71 -8.89
C TYR A 3 -22.41 -0.77 -8.53
N PHE A 4 -23.53 -1.50 -8.47
CA PHE A 4 -23.57 -2.92 -8.08
C PHE A 4 -22.80 -3.82 -9.07
N ASN A 5 -22.96 -3.55 -10.38
CA ASN A 5 -22.24 -4.27 -11.43
C ASN A 5 -20.74 -3.93 -11.48
N LYS A 6 -20.33 -2.74 -11.02
CA LYS A 6 -18.92 -2.34 -10.93
C LYS A 6 -18.24 -3.00 -9.73
N GLN A 7 -18.92 -3.11 -8.60
CA GLN A 7 -18.46 -3.87 -7.43
C GLN A 7 -18.36 -5.37 -7.70
N LEU A 8 -19.32 -5.97 -8.42
CA LEU A 8 -19.23 -7.38 -8.83
C LEU A 8 -18.04 -7.65 -9.76
N ARG A 9 -17.68 -6.72 -10.66
CA ARG A 9 -16.47 -6.85 -11.50
C ARG A 9 -15.19 -6.81 -10.65
N TYR A 10 -15.11 -5.94 -9.65
CA TYR A 10 -13.99 -5.94 -8.71
C TYR A 10 -13.91 -7.26 -7.91
N ALA A 11 -15.03 -7.73 -7.36
CA ALA A 11 -15.10 -8.98 -6.60
C ALA A 11 -14.75 -10.22 -7.44
N ASN A 12 -15.18 -10.27 -8.71
CA ASN A 12 -14.85 -11.38 -9.61
C ASN A 12 -13.40 -11.33 -10.13
N THR A 13 -12.80 -10.14 -10.18
CA THR A 13 -11.35 -10.01 -10.43
C THR A 13 -10.55 -10.49 -9.23
N LEU A 14 -11.05 -10.31 -8.01
CA LEU A 14 -10.42 -10.81 -6.77
C LEU A 14 -10.59 -12.33 -6.58
N ARG A 15 -11.63 -12.94 -7.16
CA ARG A 15 -11.91 -14.39 -7.03
C ARG A 15 -11.06 -15.29 -7.94
N SER A 16 -10.48 -14.75 -9.02
CA SER A 16 -9.47 -15.45 -9.83
C SER A 16 -8.04 -15.29 -9.30
N LEU A 17 -7.86 -14.64 -8.15
CA LEU A 17 -6.56 -14.36 -7.51
C LEU A 17 -6.15 -15.42 -6.48
N SER A 18 -6.64 -16.65 -6.60
CA SER A 18 -5.93 -17.81 -6.08
C SER A 18 -4.66 -18.00 -6.91
N GLN A 19 -3.59 -17.31 -6.50
CA GLN A 19 -2.15 -17.60 -6.71
C GLN A 19 -1.40 -16.27 -6.83
N GLY A 20 -0.51 -16.01 -5.86
CA GLY A 20 0.28 -14.79 -5.65
C GLY A 20 1.27 -14.39 -6.76
N ARG A 21 0.97 -14.66 -8.04
CA ARG A 21 1.77 -14.23 -9.19
C ARG A 21 1.12 -13.07 -9.96
N VAL A 22 -0.21 -12.93 -9.97
CA VAL A 22 -0.91 -11.94 -10.82
C VAL A 22 -1.02 -10.55 -10.18
N TYR A 23 -1.07 -10.43 -8.85
CA TYR A 23 -1.03 -9.14 -8.17
C TYR A 23 0.26 -8.35 -8.51
N ASN A 24 1.37 -9.05 -8.73
CA ASN A 24 2.62 -8.46 -9.24
C ASN A 24 2.51 -8.04 -10.72
N LYS A 25 1.70 -8.73 -11.54
CA LYS A 25 1.55 -8.43 -12.97
C LYS A 25 0.78 -7.13 -13.24
N ILE A 26 -0.14 -6.75 -12.35
CA ILE A 26 -0.90 -5.49 -12.48
C ILE A 26 -0.01 -4.26 -12.17
N MET A 27 1.10 -4.43 -11.45
CA MET A 27 1.99 -3.32 -11.03
C MET A 27 3.36 -3.26 -11.71
N ILE A 28 3.70 -4.16 -12.65
CA ILE A 28 5.04 -4.19 -13.25
C ILE A 28 4.95 -4.19 -14.78
N ASN A 29 4.99 -2.98 -15.35
CA ASN A 29 6.05 -2.52 -16.26
C ASN A 29 5.51 -1.47 -17.25
N LYS A 30 5.38 -0.22 -16.80
CA LYS A 30 5.36 0.94 -17.69
C LYS A 30 6.71 1.62 -17.51
N LYS A 31 7.60 1.50 -18.50
CA LYS A 31 8.94 2.11 -18.50
C LYS A 31 8.79 3.64 -18.58
N GLY A 32 8.46 4.25 -17.44
CA GLY A 32 8.37 5.69 -17.25
C GLY A 32 9.68 6.25 -16.69
N ARG A 33 9.81 7.58 -16.73
CA ARG A 33 10.92 8.34 -16.15
C ARG A 33 11.30 7.77 -14.77
N PRO A 34 12.60 7.57 -14.49
CA PRO A 34 13.06 7.07 -13.18
C PRO A 34 12.40 7.85 -12.04
N ARG A 35 11.89 7.12 -11.05
CA ARG A 35 11.28 7.75 -9.88
C ARG A 35 12.38 8.51 -9.14
N LEU A 36 12.14 9.78 -8.82
CA LEU A 36 13.03 10.51 -7.92
C LEU A 36 13.05 9.81 -6.55
N LYS A 37 14.23 9.79 -5.92
CA LYS A 37 14.38 9.33 -4.54
C LYS A 37 13.54 10.22 -3.62
N ARG A 38 12.64 9.62 -2.85
CA ARG A 38 11.78 10.31 -1.91
C ARG A 38 12.44 10.39 -0.54
N LYS A 39 12.13 11.42 0.22
CA LYS A 39 12.66 11.59 1.58
C LYS A 39 11.79 10.81 2.56
N ILE A 40 12.42 9.93 3.33
CA ILE A 40 11.80 9.12 4.39
C ILE A 40 12.51 9.48 5.68
N ASN A 41 11.79 10.07 6.64
CA ASN A 41 12.38 10.52 7.91
C ASN A 41 12.06 9.57 9.08
N PHE A 42 11.55 8.38 8.79
CA PHE A 42 11.11 7.42 9.78
C PHE A 42 11.69 6.05 9.47
N ASN A 43 12.29 5.44 10.49
CA ASN A 43 12.78 4.07 10.43
C ASN A 43 11.94 3.19 11.39
N PRO A 44 11.05 2.33 10.89
CA PRO A 44 10.22 1.48 11.74
C PRO A 44 11.06 0.37 12.38
N LYS A 45 11.02 0.29 13.71
CA LYS A 45 11.64 -0.83 14.46
C LYS A 45 10.89 -2.15 14.25
N ILE A 46 9.58 -2.07 14.09
CA ILE A 46 8.71 -3.22 13.82
C ILE A 46 8.39 -3.21 12.33
N THR A 47 8.83 -4.23 11.62
CA THR A 47 8.68 -4.35 10.17
C THR A 47 7.68 -5.43 9.75
N TYR A 48 7.04 -6.12 10.71
CA TYR A 48 6.12 -7.21 10.42
C TYR A 48 4.91 -7.16 11.35
N PHE A 49 3.71 -7.21 10.77
CA PHE A 49 2.44 -7.27 11.48
C PHE A 49 1.64 -8.45 10.94
N LYS A 50 1.01 -9.22 11.83
CA LYS A 50 0.18 -10.37 11.46
C LYS A 50 -1.03 -10.48 12.39
N PRO A 51 -2.16 -11.01 11.90
CA PRO A 51 -3.27 -11.36 12.77
C PRO A 51 -2.86 -12.45 13.77
N GLN A 52 -3.44 -12.38 14.95
CA GLN A 52 -3.24 -13.37 16.01
C GLN A 52 -3.92 -14.69 15.63
N GLY A 53 -3.33 -15.82 16.03
CA GLY A 53 -3.94 -17.15 15.85
C GLY A 53 -3.76 -17.79 14.47
N VAL A 54 -3.20 -17.09 13.47
CA VAL A 54 -2.94 -17.67 12.14
C VAL A 54 -1.45 -17.99 11.95
N PRO A 55 -1.09 -19.23 11.55
CA PRO A 55 0.28 -19.61 11.22
C PRO A 55 0.82 -18.79 10.04
N VAL A 56 2.08 -18.37 10.12
CA VAL A 56 2.73 -17.53 9.09
C VAL A 56 2.82 -18.26 7.74
N SER A 57 2.95 -19.59 7.75
CA SER A 57 3.12 -20.43 6.56
C SER A 57 1.93 -20.40 5.60
N ILE A 58 0.72 -20.15 6.10
CA ILE A 58 -0.52 -20.12 5.30
C ILE A 58 -1.04 -18.70 5.09
N LEU A 59 -0.36 -17.70 5.66
CA LEU A 59 -0.84 -16.34 5.69
C LEU A 59 -0.46 -15.60 4.42
N GLY A 60 -1.45 -15.00 3.76
CA GLY A 60 -1.18 -14.08 2.66
C GLY A 60 -0.32 -12.90 3.14
N LEU A 61 0.65 -12.48 2.33
CA LEU A 61 1.57 -11.38 2.66
C LEU A 61 1.29 -10.16 1.77
N ILE A 62 1.22 -8.99 2.39
CA ILE A 62 1.17 -7.70 1.71
C ILE A 62 2.41 -6.89 2.07
N GLU A 63 3.12 -6.42 1.06
CA GLU A 63 4.28 -5.56 1.24
C GLU A 63 3.88 -4.08 1.25
N LEU A 64 4.16 -3.40 2.36
CA LEU A 64 4.03 -1.96 2.51
C LEU A 64 5.41 -1.34 2.38
N THR A 65 5.61 -0.39 1.47
CA THR A 65 6.92 0.25 1.32
C THR A 65 7.17 1.26 2.44
N ALA A 66 8.44 1.57 2.70
CA ALA A 66 8.79 2.64 3.63
C ALA A 66 8.21 4.01 3.20
N GLU A 67 8.08 4.25 1.90
CA GLU A 67 7.42 5.46 1.36
C GLU A 67 5.93 5.51 1.71
N GLU A 68 5.23 4.38 1.54
CA GLU A 68 3.80 4.25 1.87
C GLU A 68 3.56 4.43 3.36
N LEU A 69 4.42 3.84 4.20
CA LEU A 69 4.34 3.98 5.65
C LEU A 69 4.63 5.42 6.10
N GLU A 70 5.62 6.09 5.50
CA GLU A 70 5.92 7.49 5.80
C GLU A 70 4.76 8.40 5.42
N ALA A 71 4.10 8.15 4.29
CA ALA A 71 2.93 8.92 3.89
C ALA A 71 1.79 8.83 4.92
N ILE A 72 1.51 7.62 5.43
CA ILE A 72 0.54 7.40 6.50
C ILE A 72 0.97 8.13 7.77
N ARG A 73 2.25 8.01 8.16
CA ARG A 73 2.76 8.67 9.36
C ARG A 73 2.60 10.19 9.28
N LEU A 74 2.95 10.80 8.15
CA LEU A 74 2.82 12.25 7.97
C LEU A 74 1.36 12.70 7.97
N LYS A 75 0.48 11.99 7.24
CA LYS A 75 -0.91 12.42 7.09
C LYS A 75 -1.78 12.05 8.29
N ASN A 76 -1.76 10.80 8.72
CA ASN A 76 -2.70 10.27 9.70
C ASN A 76 -2.21 10.41 11.15
N ILE A 77 -0.89 10.36 11.39
CA ILE A 77 -0.33 10.49 12.75
C ILE A 77 0.09 11.93 13.03
N LYS A 78 0.88 12.55 12.15
CA LYS A 78 1.34 13.94 12.32
C LYS A 78 0.32 14.99 11.90
N LYS A 79 -0.76 14.58 11.22
CA LYS A 79 -1.89 15.44 10.81
C LYS A 79 -1.50 16.65 9.96
N PHE A 80 -0.39 16.56 9.22
CA PHE A 80 0.02 17.62 8.30
C PHE A 80 -0.94 17.74 7.12
N ASP A 81 -0.93 18.91 6.49
CA ASP A 81 -1.69 19.11 5.25
C ASP A 81 -1.02 18.37 4.07
N GLN A 82 -1.73 18.26 2.94
CA GLN A 82 -1.23 17.52 1.78
C GLN A 82 0.04 18.15 1.17
N ARG A 83 0.15 19.48 1.16
CA ARG A 83 1.29 20.20 0.58
C ARG A 83 2.51 20.03 1.47
N GLU A 84 2.36 20.17 2.78
CA GLU A 84 3.40 19.93 3.77
C GLU A 84 3.92 18.49 3.72
N CYS A 85 3.03 17.51 3.61
CA CYS A 85 3.43 16.11 3.48
C CYS A 85 4.26 15.90 2.21
N ALA A 86 3.79 16.43 1.09
CA ALA A 86 4.47 16.31 -0.20
C ALA A 86 5.86 16.96 -0.17
N GLN A 87 5.97 18.17 0.41
CA GLN A 87 7.24 18.87 0.62
C GLN A 87 8.19 18.05 1.50
N LYS A 88 7.72 17.51 2.63
CA LYS A 88 8.53 16.70 3.55
C LYS A 88 9.06 15.42 2.90
N MET A 89 8.30 14.83 1.97
CA MET A 89 8.73 13.65 1.20
C MET A 89 9.49 13.98 -0.09
N ASN A 90 9.68 15.27 -0.42
CA ASN A 90 10.25 15.74 -1.68
C ASN A 90 9.50 15.21 -2.92
N THR A 91 8.17 15.37 -2.93
CA THR A 91 7.28 14.92 -4.00
C THR A 91 6.26 15.99 -4.38
N SER A 92 5.59 15.82 -5.52
CA SER A 92 4.41 16.64 -5.84
C SER A 92 3.19 16.21 -5.01
N PRO A 93 2.24 17.12 -4.71
CA PRO A 93 1.02 16.77 -3.98
C PRO A 93 0.20 15.62 -4.59
N ALA A 94 0.16 15.53 -5.92
CA ALA A 94 -0.49 14.43 -6.63
C ALA A 94 0.25 13.09 -6.45
N THR A 95 1.59 13.12 -6.46
CA THR A 95 2.40 11.92 -6.20
C THR A 95 2.22 11.44 -4.77
N PHE A 96 2.24 12.36 -3.80
CA PHE A 96 1.97 12.05 -2.39
C PHE A 96 0.60 11.40 -2.21
N GLN A 97 -0.45 11.98 -2.80
CA GLN A 97 -1.81 11.44 -2.72
C GLN A 97 -1.89 10.02 -3.27
N ARG A 98 -1.22 9.74 -4.39
CA ARG A 98 -1.16 8.39 -4.96
C ARG A 98 -0.46 7.40 -4.03
N ILE A 99 0.64 7.80 -3.40
CA ILE A 99 1.35 6.95 -2.43
C ILE A 99 0.45 6.65 -1.23
N LEU A 100 -0.21 7.67 -0.68
CA LEU A 100 -1.12 7.52 0.45
C LEU A 100 -2.30 6.60 0.10
N ALA A 101 -2.90 6.75 -1.09
CA ALA A 101 -4.01 5.92 -1.54
C ALA A 101 -3.59 4.44 -1.65
N LEU A 102 -2.42 4.16 -2.25
CA LEU A 102 -1.87 2.79 -2.33
C LEU A 102 -1.60 2.21 -0.95
N ALA A 103 -1.09 3.03 -0.03
CA ALA A 103 -0.83 2.61 1.35
C ALA A 103 -2.14 2.22 2.08
N HIS A 104 -3.19 3.04 1.94
CA HIS A 104 -4.51 2.76 2.52
C HIS A 104 -5.16 1.52 1.91
N GLU A 105 -5.07 1.34 0.59
CA GLU A 105 -5.59 0.14 -0.09
C GLU A 105 -4.93 -1.13 0.47
N LYS A 106 -3.59 -1.15 0.55
CA LYS A 106 -2.85 -2.30 1.09
C LYS A 106 -3.22 -2.62 2.54
N ILE A 107 -3.36 -1.60 3.37
CA ILE A 107 -3.76 -1.78 4.77
C ILE A 107 -5.20 -2.28 4.85
N ALA A 108 -6.11 -1.72 4.06
CA ALA A 108 -7.50 -2.16 4.03
C ALA A 108 -7.60 -3.64 3.64
N ILE A 109 -6.90 -4.05 2.58
CA ILE A 109 -6.86 -5.46 2.16
C ILE A 109 -6.27 -6.33 3.28
N ALA A 110 -5.18 -5.90 3.92
CA ALA A 110 -4.58 -6.66 5.01
C ALA A 110 -5.54 -6.89 6.18
N LEU A 111 -6.26 -5.85 6.57
CA LEU A 111 -7.19 -5.90 7.69
C LEU A 111 -8.47 -6.68 7.35
N VAL A 112 -9.03 -6.48 6.17
CA VAL A 112 -10.29 -7.13 5.75
C VAL A 112 -10.08 -8.61 5.41
N GLU A 113 -8.97 -8.95 4.75
CA GLU A 113 -8.68 -10.33 4.33
C GLU A 113 -7.83 -11.10 5.34
N GLY A 114 -7.43 -10.47 6.45
CA GLY A 114 -6.62 -11.11 7.49
C GLY A 114 -5.22 -11.49 7.01
N LYS A 115 -4.56 -10.63 6.23
CA LYS A 115 -3.20 -10.86 5.70
C LYS A 115 -2.13 -10.22 6.58
N ALA A 116 -0.90 -10.73 6.53
CA ALA A 116 0.24 -10.06 7.15
C ALA A 116 0.67 -8.82 6.35
N LEU A 117 1.16 -7.82 7.07
CA LEU A 117 1.85 -6.66 6.52
C LEU A 117 3.35 -6.77 6.81
N LYS A 118 4.16 -6.67 5.77
CA LYS A 118 5.62 -6.56 5.89
C LYS A 118 6.07 -5.21 5.34
N ILE A 119 6.84 -4.48 6.13
CA ILE A 119 7.46 -3.23 5.70
C ILE A 119 8.74 -3.55 4.94
N VAL A 120 8.87 -3.00 3.73
CA VAL A 120 10.01 -3.21 2.83
C VAL A 120 10.68 -1.88 2.47
N ASN A 121 12.01 -1.88 2.44
CA ASN A 121 12.80 -0.83 1.80
C ASN A 121 13.03 -1.20 0.34
N LYS A 122 12.37 -0.50 -0.58
CA LYS A 122 12.53 -0.64 -2.04
C LYS A 122 12.74 0.72 -2.67
#